data_AF-A0A328S8Q5-F1
#
_entry.id   AF-A0A328S8Q5-F1
#
_cell.length_a   1.000
_cell.length_b   1.000
_cell.length_c   1.000
_cell.angle_alpha   90.00
_cell.angle_beta   90.00
_cell.angle_gamma   90.00
#
_symmetry.space_group_name_H-M   'P 1'
#
loop_
_entity.id
_entity.type
_entity.pdbx_description
1 polymer ?
#
loop_
_entity_poly.entity_id
_entity_poly.type
_entity_poly.pdbx_seq_one_letter_code
_entity_poly.pdbx_strand_id
1 'polypeptide(L)' 'MARKNKKTLPASGAGIVRYFDDETAGLKLSPNQVVIGAIIVALICIALRFTTYVGY' A
#
# COMPACT_ATOMS: atom_id res chain seq x y z
N MET A 1 58.87 -13.44 -5.59
CA MET A 1 57.53 -14.01 -5.81
C MET A 1 56.56 -13.37 -4.81
N ALA A 2 55.70 -12.45 -5.27
CA ALA A 2 54.86 -11.61 -4.41
C ALA A 2 53.68 -12.38 -3.81
N ARG A 3 53.50 -12.29 -2.49
CA ARG A 3 52.31 -12.80 -1.77
C ARG A 3 51.07 -12.03 -2.24
N LYS A 4 50.28 -12.65 -3.13
CA LYS A 4 48.99 -12.11 -3.58
C LYS A 4 47.96 -12.32 -2.47
N ASN A 5 47.86 -11.33 -1.57
CA ASN A 5 46.81 -11.23 -0.55
C ASN A 5 45.45 -11.51 -1.20
N LYS A 6 44.80 -12.61 -0.81
CA LYS A 6 43.38 -12.84 -1.09
C LYS A 6 42.59 -11.80 -0.29
N LYS A 7 42.48 -10.60 -0.84
CA LYS A 7 41.53 -9.60 -0.39
C LYS A 7 40.15 -10.19 -0.66
N THR A 8 39.57 -10.83 0.35
CA THR A 8 38.15 -11.16 0.37
C THR A 8 37.44 -9.83 0.17
N LEU A 9 36.86 -9.64 -1.01
CA LEU A 9 35.98 -8.52 -1.27
C LEU A 9 34.87 -8.64 -0.22
N PRO A 10 34.49 -7.56 0.50
CA PRO A 10 33.29 -7.63 1.32
C PRO A 10 32.19 -8.09 0.36
N ALA A 11 31.49 -9.16 0.74
CA ALA A 11 30.41 -9.69 -0.07
C ALA A 11 29.47 -8.52 -0.39
N SER A 12 29.49 -8.07 -1.64
CA SER A 12 28.53 -7.11 -2.18
C SER A 12 27.20 -7.84 -2.33
N GLY A 13 26.68 -8.33 -1.20
CA GLY A 13 25.38 -8.96 -1.01
C GLY A 13 24.52 -8.16 -0.03
N ALA A 14 25.03 -7.04 0.49
CA ALA A 14 24.31 -6.13 1.37
C ALA A 14 23.59 -4.99 0.62
N GLY A 15 23.51 -5.06 -0.72
CA GLY A 15 22.67 -4.16 -1.55
C GLY A 15 21.26 -4.70 -1.82
N ILE A 16 20.96 -5.94 -1.38
CA ILE A 16 19.66 -6.61 -1.55
C ILE A 16 18.86 -6.71 -0.23
N VAL A 17 19.37 -6.18 0.87
CA VAL A 17 18.51 -5.40 1.76
C VAL A 17 18.30 -4.05 1.05
N ARG A 18 17.62 -3.98 -0.10
CA ARG A 18 16.16 -3.77 -0.12
C ARG A 18 15.63 -3.23 1.22
N TYR A 19 16.26 -2.15 1.69
CA TYR A 19 15.55 -1.00 2.23
C TYR A 19 14.60 -0.49 1.12
N PHE A 20 13.60 -1.31 0.79
CA PHE A 20 12.23 -0.84 0.82
C PHE A 20 11.91 -0.89 2.32
N ASP A 21 12.54 -0.03 3.12
CA ASP A 21 11.75 1.00 3.78
C ASP A 21 10.37 1.06 3.13
N ASP A 22 9.44 0.37 3.79
CA ASP A 22 8.02 0.40 3.55
C ASP A 22 7.54 1.84 3.82
N GLU A 23 8.08 2.79 3.07
CA GLU A 23 7.60 4.15 2.89
C GLU A 23 6.33 4.09 2.02
N THR A 24 5.43 3.15 2.32
CA THR A 24 4.02 3.46 2.22
C THR A 24 3.70 4.37 3.41
N ALA A 25 4.24 5.59 3.40
CA ALA A 25 3.80 6.69 4.24
C ALA A 25 2.41 7.10 3.76
N GLY A 26 1.42 6.28 4.11
CA GLY A 26 0.06 6.40 3.62
C GLY A 26 -0.89 5.67 4.54
N LEU A 27 -2.15 6.11 4.53
CA LEU A 27 -3.20 5.44 5.26
C LEU A 27 -3.32 4.00 4.72
N LYS A 28 -2.87 3.01 5.49
CA LYS A 28 -3.02 1.58 5.16
C LYS A 28 -4.49 1.21 5.25
N LEU A 29 -5.23 1.42 4.17
CA LEU A 29 -6.60 0.97 4.03
C LEU A 29 -6.59 -0.49 3.60
N SER A 30 -7.19 -1.35 4.42
CA SER A 30 -7.44 -2.72 4.01
C SER A 30 -8.50 -2.74 2.89
N PRO A 31 -8.40 -3.66 1.91
CA PRO A 31 -9.41 -3.80 0.85
C PRO A 31 -10.84 -3.94 1.40
N ASN A 32 -11.01 -4.61 2.54
CA ASN A 32 -12.31 -4.74 3.21
C ASN A 32 -12.90 -3.39 3.61
N GLN A 33 -12.10 -2.46 4.14
CA GLN A 33 -12.58 -1.13 4.52
C GLN A 33 -13.06 -0.32 3.31
N VAL A 34 -12.38 -0.46 2.16
CA VAL A 34 -12.77 0.21 0.92
C VAL A 34 -14.12 -0.32 0.42
N VAL A 35 -14.31 -1.64 0.46
CA VAL A 35 -15.58 -2.28 0.05
C VAL A 35 -16.73 -1.84 0.94
N ILE A 36 -16.54 -1.82 2.26
CA ILE A 36 -17.57 -1.36 3.22
C ILE A 36 -17.92 0.11 2.96
N GLY A 37 -16.91 0.96 2.76
CA GLY A 37 -17.12 2.38 2.43
C GLY A 37 -17.92 2.59 1.15
N ALA A 38 -17.61 1.82 0.10
CA ALA A 38 -18.34 1.88 -1.17
C ALA A 38 -19.81 1.48 -1.02
N ILE A 39 -20.11 0.44 -0.23
CA ILE A 39 -21.49 0.00 0.04
C ILE A 39 -22.27 1.09 0.78
N ILE A 40 -21.67 1.72 1.79
CA ILE A 40 -22.31 2.80 2.54
C ILE A 40 -22.67 3.98 1.63
N VAL A 41 -21.73 4.40 0.77
CA VAL A 41 -21.96 5.48 -0.19
C VAL A 41 -23.08 5.11 -1.16
N ALA A 42 -23.11 3.88 -1.67
CA ALA A 42 -24.17 3.41 -2.56
C ALA A 42 -25.55 3.46 -1.89
N LEU A 43 -25.65 3.02 -0.63
CA LEU A 43 -26.90 3.10 0.14
C LEU A 43 -27.36 4.53 0.36
N ILE A 44 -26.44 5.45 0.67
CA ILE A 44 -26.75 6.88 0.82
C ILE A 44 -27.26 7.46 -0.51
N CYS A 45 -26.62 7.15 -1.63
CA CYS A 45 -27.06 7.59 -2.95
C CYS A 45 -28.48 7.10 -3.27
N ILE A 46 -28.79 5.83 -2.97
CA ILE A 46 -30.12 5.24 -3.19
C ILE A 46 -31.14 5.91 -2.27
N ALA A 47 -30.85 6.04 -0.98
CA ALA A 47 -31.74 6.65 -0.01
C ALA A 47 -32.04 8.11 -0.37
N LEU A 48 -31.02 8.88 -0.76
CA LEU A 48 -31.18 10.27 -1.19
C LEU A 48 -31.98 10.37 -2.49
N ARG A 49 -31.78 9.43 -3.44
CA ARG A 49 -32.57 9.36 -4.66
C ARG A 49 -34.04 9.06 -4.39
N PHE A 50 -34.33 8.15 -3.46
CA PHE A 50 -35.70 7.87 -3.03
C PHE A 50 -36.35 9.06 -2.31
N THR A 51 -35.63 9.71 -1.39
CA THR A 51 -36.13 10.89 -0.67
C THR A 51 -36.41 12.06 -1.63
N THR A 52 -35.53 12.29 -2.60
CA THR A 52 -35.72 13.34 -3.61
C THR A 52 -36.82 12.99 -4.61
N TYR A 53 -37.10 11.72 -4.86
CA TYR A 53 -38.23 11.28 -5.71
C TYR A 53 -39.59 11.41 -5.01
N VAL A 54 -39.65 11.18 -3.69
CA VAL A 54 -40.89 11.25 -2.90
C VAL A 54 -41.33 12.70 -2.57
N GLY A 55 -40.41 13.67 -2.68
CA GLY A 55 -40.66 15.07 -2.34
C GLY A 55 -41.17 15.98 -3.46
N TYR A 56 -41.35 15.46 -4.69
CA TYR A 56 -41.98 16.16 -5.83
C TYR A 56 -43.32 15.49 -6.17
#